data_AF-A0AA35L2W2-F1
#
_entry.id   AF-A0AA35L2W2-F1
#
_cell.length_a   1.000
_cell.length_b   1.000
_cell.length_c   1.000
_cell.angle_alpha   90.00
_cell.angle_beta   90.00
_cell.angle_gamma   90.00
#
_symmetry.space_group_name_H-M   'P 1'
#
loop_
_entity.id
_entity.type
_entity.pdbx_description
1 polymer ?
#
loop_
_entity_poly.entity_id
_entity_poly.type
_entity_poly.pdbx_seq_one_letter_code
_entity_poly.pdbx_strand_id
1 'polypeptide(L)'
;MESAPGAAEEPQLRHVEKDVLIPKMMREKARELCSDKVQAFTKCCQDSGILMVVKCREENAALKECVTGYYNDPSFYEECKAEYLKQREEFRETGNRRKQQRLPTSMKPEGMILCLKPQMKSLPRKIKLSPV
;
A
#
# COMPACT_ATOMS: atom_id res chain seq x y z
N MET A 1 -22.15 37.04 -17.09
CA MET A 1 -22.10 35.81 -16.27
C MET A 1 -21.26 34.81 -17.04
N GLU A 2 -19.96 34.81 -16.83
CA GLU A 2 -19.06 33.77 -17.33
C GLU A 2 -18.27 33.27 -16.13
N SER A 3 -18.66 32.09 -15.66
CA SER A 3 -17.99 31.41 -14.55
C SER A 3 -16.91 30.51 -15.15
N ALA A 4 -15.65 30.86 -14.89
CA ALA A 4 -14.50 30.04 -15.20
C ALA A 4 -14.57 28.68 -14.47
N PRO A 5 -14.28 27.53 -15.12
CA PRO A 5 -13.98 26.31 -14.40
C PRO A 5 -12.48 26.32 -14.03
N GLY A 6 -12.11 27.31 -13.23
CA GLY A 6 -10.74 27.56 -12.76
C GLY A 6 -10.64 27.36 -11.25
N ALA A 7 -10.94 26.15 -10.79
CA ALA A 7 -10.51 25.65 -9.49
C ALA A 7 -10.69 24.13 -9.54
N ALA A 8 -9.60 23.40 -9.74
CA ALA A 8 -9.51 22.06 -9.22
C ALA A 8 -9.74 22.21 -7.71
N GLU A 9 -10.98 22.04 -7.26
CA GLU A 9 -11.27 21.89 -5.84
C GLU A 9 -10.44 20.71 -5.41
N GLU A 10 -9.29 20.98 -4.79
CA GLU A 10 -8.46 19.92 -4.27
C GLU A 10 -9.36 19.18 -3.28
N PRO A 11 -9.81 17.95 -3.58
CA PRO A 11 -10.93 17.40 -2.85
C PRO A 11 -10.47 17.26 -1.42
N GLN A 12 -11.11 17.98 -0.49
CA GLN A 12 -10.69 17.97 0.91
C GLN A 12 -10.74 16.53 1.41
N LEU A 13 -9.56 15.91 1.46
CA LEU A 13 -9.38 14.55 1.93
C LEU A 13 -9.54 14.59 3.43
N ARG A 14 -10.47 13.77 3.94
CA ARG A 14 -10.62 13.60 5.38
C ARG A 14 -9.37 12.95 5.95
N HIS A 15 -9.13 13.13 7.24
CA HIS A 15 -8.02 12.49 7.96
C HIS A 15 -7.95 10.97 7.69
N VAL A 16 -9.10 10.29 7.66
CA VAL A 16 -9.16 8.85 7.35
C VAL A 16 -8.71 8.54 5.91
N GLU A 17 -8.96 9.43 4.96
CA GLU A 17 -8.58 9.21 3.56
C GLU A 17 -7.08 9.42 3.37
N LYS A 18 -6.55 10.50 3.94
CA LYS A 18 -5.14 10.87 3.89
C LYS A 18 -4.25 9.92 4.69
N ASP A 19 -4.68 9.50 5.88
CA ASP A 19 -3.85 8.74 6.82
C ASP A 19 -4.14 7.24 6.85
N VAL A 20 -5.27 6.79 6.29
CA VAL A 20 -5.64 5.36 6.31
C VAL A 20 -5.92 4.79 4.93
N LEU A 21 -6.79 5.38 4.12
CA LEU A 21 -7.24 4.77 2.86
C LEU A 21 -6.20 4.87 1.74
N ILE A 22 -5.68 6.07 1.45
CA ILE A 22 -4.62 6.24 0.44
C ILE A 22 -3.35 5.47 0.85
N PRO A 23 -2.84 5.56 2.10
CA PRO A 23 -1.67 4.79 2.52
C PRO A 23 -1.91 3.27 2.52
N LYS A 24 -3.16 2.82 2.67
CA LYS A 24 -3.49 1.39 2.53
C LYS A 24 -3.40 0.97 1.07
N MET A 25 -3.98 1.75 0.15
CA MET A 25 -3.91 1.47 -1.28
C MET A 25 -2.48 1.49 -1.81
N MET A 26 -1.68 2.49 -1.41
CA MET A 26 -0.25 2.54 -1.74
C MET A 26 0.49 1.29 -1.29
N ARG A 27 0.24 0.81 -0.05
CA ARG A 27 0.88 -0.41 0.45
C ARG A 27 0.48 -1.66 -0.32
N GLU A 28 -0.75 -1.74 -0.80
CA GLU A 28 -1.22 -2.86 -1.63
C GLU A 28 -0.56 -2.82 -3.01
N LYS A 29 -0.59 -1.67 -3.70
CA LYS A 29 0.08 -1.50 -4.99
C LYS A 29 1.60 -1.70 -4.92
N ALA A 30 2.26 -1.13 -3.91
CA ALA A 30 3.69 -1.31 -3.73
C ALA A 30 4.08 -2.79 -3.52
N ARG A 31 3.19 -3.62 -2.95
CA ARG A 31 3.43 -5.07 -2.82
C ARG A 31 3.28 -5.82 -4.13
N GLU A 32 2.37 -5.38 -4.99
CA GLU A 32 2.21 -5.94 -6.33
C GLU A 32 3.43 -5.58 -7.20
N LEU A 33 3.91 -4.33 -7.11
CA LEU A 33 5.14 -3.89 -7.77
C LEU A 33 6.38 -4.62 -7.22
N CYS A 34 6.46 -4.80 -5.91
CA CYS A 34 7.55 -5.56 -5.27
C CYS A 34 7.27 -7.08 -5.22
N SER A 35 6.43 -7.63 -6.11
CA SER A 35 5.98 -9.03 -6.06
C SER A 35 7.14 -10.03 -6.11
N ASP A 36 8.20 -9.75 -6.85
CA ASP A 36 9.41 -10.59 -6.90
C ASP A 36 10.08 -10.70 -5.53
N LYS A 37 10.17 -9.59 -4.80
CA LYS A 37 10.75 -9.54 -3.44
C LYS A 37 9.82 -10.23 -2.44
N VAL A 38 8.50 -10.10 -2.63
CA VAL A 38 7.50 -10.84 -1.84
C VAL A 38 7.65 -12.34 -2.05
N GLN A 39 7.84 -12.80 -3.29
CA GLN A 39 8.05 -14.21 -3.59
C GLN A 39 9.36 -14.74 -3.01
N ALA A 40 10.47 -14.01 -3.16
CA ALA A 40 11.76 -14.39 -2.58
C ALA A 40 11.69 -14.51 -1.05
N PHE A 41 11.08 -13.51 -0.39
CA PHE A 41 10.85 -13.56 1.05
C PHE A 41 9.95 -14.73 1.43
N THR A 42 8.85 -14.94 0.71
CA THR A 42 7.90 -16.05 0.97
C THR A 42 8.59 -17.41 0.83
N LYS A 43 9.46 -17.58 -0.17
CA LYS A 43 10.25 -18.79 -0.36
C LYS A 43 11.19 -19.02 0.84
N CYS A 44 11.95 -18.00 1.24
CA CYS A 44 12.81 -18.11 2.42
C CYS A 44 12.01 -18.44 3.70
N CYS A 45 10.80 -17.88 3.85
CA CYS A 45 9.92 -18.20 4.98
C CYS A 45 9.51 -19.67 5.02
N GLN A 46 9.15 -20.22 3.86
CA GLN A 46 8.76 -21.63 3.72
C GLN A 46 9.94 -22.55 4.05
N ASP A 47 11.15 -22.19 3.60
CA ASP A 47 12.35 -22.99 3.78
C ASP A 47 12.94 -22.89 5.20
N SER A 48 12.81 -21.73 5.87
CA SER A 48 13.46 -21.45 7.15
C SER A 48 12.63 -21.77 8.39
N GLY A 49 11.31 -21.91 8.26
CA GLY A 49 10.40 -22.21 9.37
C GLY A 49 10.60 -21.26 10.57
N ILE A 50 10.90 -21.82 11.74
CA ILE A 50 11.07 -21.06 13.01
C ILE A 50 12.29 -20.11 12.97
N LEU A 51 13.33 -20.43 12.19
CA LEU A 51 14.58 -19.65 12.11
C LEU A 51 14.53 -18.46 11.15
N MET A 52 13.36 -18.19 10.56
CA MET A 52 13.16 -17.18 9.54
C MET A 52 13.62 -15.77 9.93
N VAL A 53 13.45 -15.34 11.19
CA VAL A 53 13.81 -13.97 11.63
C VAL A 53 15.33 -13.72 11.58
N VAL A 54 16.13 -14.78 11.56
CA VAL A 54 17.59 -14.71 11.45
C VAL A 54 18.03 -14.99 10.02
N LYS A 55 17.50 -16.03 9.38
CA LYS A 55 17.91 -16.44 8.04
C LYS A 55 17.38 -15.54 6.94
N CYS A 56 16.13 -15.09 7.01
CA CYS A 56 15.50 -14.32 5.95
C CYS A 56 15.68 -12.82 6.09
N ARG A 57 16.75 -12.36 6.78
CA ARG A 57 16.95 -10.93 7.05
C ARG A 57 17.20 -10.13 5.79
N GLU A 58 17.91 -10.73 4.83
CA GLU A 58 18.30 -10.07 3.58
C GLU A 58 17.09 -9.89 2.65
N GLU A 59 16.30 -10.93 2.43
CA GLU A 59 15.06 -10.88 1.65
C GLU A 59 14.05 -9.94 2.30
N ASN A 60 14.04 -9.92 3.62
CA ASN A 60 13.18 -9.02 4.39
C ASN A 60 13.59 -7.55 4.25
N ALA A 61 14.91 -7.28 4.26
CA ALA A 61 15.46 -5.94 4.05
C ALA A 61 15.17 -5.47 2.62
N ALA A 62 15.42 -6.31 1.61
CA ALA A 62 15.15 -6.00 0.21
C ALA A 62 13.65 -5.73 -0.04
N LEU A 63 12.76 -6.53 0.55
CA LEU A 63 11.32 -6.30 0.46
C LEU A 63 10.91 -4.98 1.16
N LYS A 64 11.47 -4.72 2.35
CA LYS A 64 11.19 -3.48 3.10
C LYS A 64 11.66 -2.26 2.32
N GLU A 65 12.86 -2.31 1.78
CA GLU A 65 13.46 -1.22 1.01
C GLU A 65 12.61 -0.91 -0.23
N CYS A 66 12.23 -1.92 -1.00
CA CYS A 66 11.38 -1.77 -2.18
C CYS A 66 10.05 -1.07 -1.82
N VAL A 67 9.32 -1.57 -0.82
CA VAL A 67 8.03 -0.99 -0.42
C VAL A 67 8.20 0.41 0.17
N THR A 68 9.28 0.66 0.92
CA THR A 68 9.55 1.97 1.52
C THR A 68 9.95 3.01 0.48
N GLY A 69 10.63 2.60 -0.60
CA GLY A 69 10.93 3.46 -1.75
C GLY A 69 9.66 4.05 -2.35
N TYR A 70 8.69 3.21 -2.70
CA TYR A 70 7.38 3.66 -3.19
C TYR A 70 6.58 4.47 -2.16
N TYR A 71 6.74 4.19 -0.87
CA TYR A 71 6.04 4.94 0.17
C TYR A 71 6.56 6.37 0.36
N ASN A 72 7.84 6.59 0.08
CA ASN A 72 8.48 7.91 0.16
C ASN A 72 8.37 8.69 -1.16
N ASP A 73 7.89 8.07 -2.23
CA ASP A 73 7.75 8.71 -3.54
C ASP A 73 6.46 9.56 -3.59
N PRO A 74 6.57 10.90 -3.72
CA PRO A 74 5.41 11.77 -3.81
C PRO A 74 4.60 11.55 -5.09
N SER A 75 5.25 11.18 -6.20
CA SER A 75 4.57 10.90 -7.48
C SER A 75 3.63 9.70 -7.32
N PHE A 76 4.11 8.65 -6.64
CA PHE A 76 3.30 7.47 -6.36
C PHE A 76 2.13 7.77 -5.42
N TYR A 77 2.30 8.70 -4.48
CA TYR A 77 1.20 9.17 -3.63
C TYR A 77 0.14 9.90 -4.45
N GLU A 78 0.54 10.78 -5.37
CA GLU A 78 -0.40 11.53 -6.22
C GLU A 78 -1.19 10.61 -7.15
N GLU A 79 -0.54 9.63 -7.77
CA GLU A 79 -1.22 8.60 -8.57
C GLU A 79 -2.25 7.82 -7.73
N CYS A 80 -1.87 7.41 -6.52
CA CYS A 80 -2.78 6.75 -5.60
C CYS A 80 -3.90 7.69 -5.11
N LYS A 81 -3.62 8.97 -4.90
CA LYS A 81 -4.63 9.98 -4.52
C LYS A 81 -5.65 10.14 -5.64
N ALA A 82 -5.20 10.30 -6.89
CA ALA A 82 -6.06 10.45 -8.06
C ALA A 82 -6.98 9.24 -8.24
N GLU A 83 -6.42 8.03 -8.14
CA GLU A 83 -7.22 6.82 -8.28
C GLU A 83 -8.22 6.64 -7.12
N TYR A 84 -7.83 7.00 -5.89
CA TYR A 84 -8.75 6.99 -4.76
C TYR A 84 -9.93 7.97 -4.96
N LEU A 85 -9.66 9.16 -5.47
CA LEU A 85 -10.69 10.16 -5.76
C LEU A 85 -11.67 9.68 -6.82
N LYS A 86 -11.17 9.05 -7.89
CA LYS A 86 -12.01 8.41 -8.91
C LYS A 86 -12.89 7.31 -8.32
N GLN A 87 -12.33 6.43 -7.49
CA GLN A 87 -13.11 5.38 -6.81
C GLN A 87 -14.17 5.97 -5.86
N ARG A 88 -13.88 7.10 -5.24
CA ARG A 88 -14.81 7.82 -4.37
C ARG A 88 -15.96 8.45 -5.16
N GLU A 89 -15.69 8.99 -6.34
CA GLU A 89 -16.71 9.50 -7.25
C GLU A 89 -17.62 8.37 -7.75
N GLU A 90 -17.03 7.27 -8.25
CA GLU A 90 -17.78 6.06 -8.64
C GLU A 90 -18.66 5.51 -7.49
N PHE A 91 -18.15 5.56 -6.25
CA PHE A 91 -18.92 5.18 -5.06
C PHE A 91 -20.10 6.12 -4.78
N ARG A 92 -19.95 7.43 -5.05
CA ARG A 92 -21.03 8.41 -4.91
C ARG A 92 -22.10 8.22 -5.98
N GLU A 93 -21.72 7.90 -7.20
CA GLU A 93 -22.64 7.69 -8.33
C GLU A 93 -23.36 6.34 -8.24
N THR A 94 -22.62 5.27 -7.96
CA THR A 94 -23.15 3.89 -8.06
C THR A 94 -23.56 3.32 -6.70
N GLY A 95 -23.12 3.91 -5.58
CA GLY A 95 -23.31 3.35 -4.23
C GLY A 95 -22.54 2.05 -3.95
N ASN A 96 -21.85 1.50 -4.96
CA ASN A 96 -21.16 0.23 -4.87
C ASN A 96 -19.70 0.44 -4.47
N ARG A 97 -19.34 -0.04 -3.28
CA ARG A 97 -17.96 0.02 -2.79
C ARG A 97 -17.11 -0.95 -3.61
N ARG A 98 -16.15 -0.44 -4.38
CA ARG A 98 -15.09 -1.30 -4.95
C ARG A 98 -14.48 -2.09 -3.79
N LYS A 99 -14.59 -3.43 -3.86
CA LYS A 99 -13.88 -4.30 -2.94
C LYS A 99 -12.40 -4.12 -3.27
N GLN A 100 -11.73 -3.28 -2.48
CA GLN A 100 -10.28 -3.21 -2.49
C GLN A 100 -9.79 -4.65 -2.30
N GLN A 101 -9.22 -5.21 -3.36
CA GLN A 101 -8.88 -6.62 -3.41
C GLN A 101 -7.84 -6.84 -2.32
N ARG A 102 -8.28 -7.46 -1.21
CA ARG A 102 -7.34 -8.00 -0.25
C ARG A 102 -6.48 -8.98 -1.05
N LEU A 103 -5.16 -8.85 -0.94
CA LEU A 103 -4.23 -9.84 -1.47
C LEU A 103 -4.83 -11.24 -1.28
N PRO A 104 -4.96 -12.03 -2.36
CA PRO A 104 -5.72 -13.25 -2.34
C PRO A 104 -5.26 -14.14 -1.19
N THR A 105 -6.23 -14.58 -0.39
CA THR A 105 -6.03 -15.50 0.73
C THR A 105 -5.35 -16.81 0.28
N SER A 106 -5.36 -17.12 -1.03
CA SER A 106 -4.71 -18.31 -1.60
C SER A 106 -3.18 -18.23 -1.67
N MET A 107 -2.57 -17.05 -1.52
CA MET A 107 -1.14 -16.96 -1.25
C MET A 107 -0.80 -17.27 0.21
N LYS A 108 -1.75 -17.61 1.09
CA LYS A 108 -1.45 -18.03 2.46
C LYS A 108 -1.37 -19.56 2.52
N PRO A 109 -0.18 -20.19 2.33
CA PRO A 109 0.05 -21.41 3.08
C PRO A 109 -0.08 -21.05 4.56
N GLU A 110 -0.64 -21.92 5.38
CA GLU A 110 -1.04 -21.61 6.76
C GLU A 110 0.12 -21.15 7.70
N GLY A 111 1.35 -21.05 7.19
CA GLY A 111 2.49 -20.37 7.84
C GLY A 111 2.75 -18.90 7.44
N MET A 112 2.28 -18.40 6.29
CA MET A 112 2.68 -17.09 5.74
C MET A 112 2.09 -15.88 6.50
N ILE A 113 1.01 -16.11 7.27
CA ILE A 113 0.37 -15.09 8.10
C ILE A 113 1.31 -14.59 9.21
N LEU A 114 2.24 -15.42 9.70
CA LEU A 114 3.21 -15.03 10.72
C LEU A 114 4.38 -14.22 10.14
N CYS A 115 4.75 -14.48 8.89
CA CYS A 115 5.94 -13.94 8.23
C CYS A 115 5.80 -12.47 7.81
N LEU A 116 4.62 -12.06 7.30
CA LEU A 116 4.38 -10.71 6.73
C LEU A 116 3.83 -9.69 7.74
N LYS A 117 3.28 -10.15 8.86
CA LYS A 117 2.69 -9.29 9.91
C LYS A 117 3.69 -8.35 10.59
N PRO A 118 4.95 -8.75 10.89
CA PRO A 118 5.93 -7.87 11.49
C PRO A 118 6.30 -6.68 10.58
N GLN A 119 6.44 -6.93 9.27
CA GLN A 119 6.88 -5.92 8.31
C GLN A 119 5.87 -4.80 8.06
N MET A 120 4.58 -5.13 7.90
CA MET A 120 3.53 -4.11 7.72
C MET A 120 3.35 -3.20 8.94
N LYS A 121 3.68 -3.70 10.13
CA LYS A 121 3.64 -2.92 11.37
C LYS A 121 4.84 -1.99 11.51
N SER A 122 5.96 -2.29 10.83
CA SER A 122 7.19 -1.49 10.84
C SER A 122 7.22 -0.37 9.79
N LEU A 123 6.38 -0.46 8.74
CA LEU A 123 6.17 0.63 7.79
C LEU A 123 5.49 1.81 8.51
N PRO A 124 5.93 3.05 8.27
CA PRO A 124 5.33 4.22 8.90
C PRO A 124 3.82 4.24 8.62
N ARG A 125 3.03 4.42 9.68
CA ARG A 125 1.56 4.53 9.56
C ARG A 125 1.12 5.87 8.98
N LYS A 126 2.01 6.86 8.99
CA LYS A 126 1.79 8.19 8.46
C LYS A 126 2.77 8.42 7.31
N ILE A 127 2.23 8.82 6.16
CA ILE A 127 3.03 9.40 5.09
C ILE A 127 3.55 10.71 5.65
N LYS A 128 4.87 10.83 5.81
CA LYS A 128 5.48 12.15 6.01
C LYS A 128 5.40 12.83 4.65
N LEU A 129 4.24 13.42 4.32
CA LEU A 129 4.22 14.45 3.29
C LEU A 129 5.08 15.57 3.87
N SER A 130 6.31 15.67 3.37
CA SER A 130 7.12 16.86 3.55
C SER A 130 6.25 18.04 3.09
N PRO A 131 6.10 19.10 3.89
CA PRO A 131 5.51 20.33 3.39
C PRO A 131 6.51 20.86 2.36
N VAL A 132 6.17 20.74 1.08
CA VAL A 132 6.67 21.64 0.04
C VAL A 132 5.81 22.89 0.09
#